data_AF-A0A0D0YUH1-F1
#
_entry.id   AF-A0A0D0YUH1-F1
#
_cell.length_a   1.000
_cell.length_b   1.000
_cell.length_c   1.000
_cell.angle_alpha   90.00
_cell.angle_beta   90.00
_cell.angle_gamma   90.00
#
_symmetry.space_group_name_H-M   'P 1'
#
loop_
_entity.id
_entity.type
_entity.pdbx_description
1 polymer ?
#
loop_
_entity_poly.entity_id
_entity_poly.type
_entity_poly.pdbx_seq_one_letter_code
_entity_poly.pdbx_strand_id
1 'polypeptide(L)'
;MIAQLYLIFPLLSWLFEKFEHYQQRILIGSGVLQLVLVAVIKYMQPTHGTNAVLRFIFWHYGTNPLMYQLYFVLGAYIAVHYRQATKLIDQYGRRVSMLAISAVVMSVGLYWFNLQWLHLSHHQSESIHQPFMVVMDVLVILMIWWLSRGVVNVFGARFSQQMHYAGQMAFGIYLMQTILLTALAGILRLTAWPNWVYLVLTPIAFGLVFSGTYLLAKLMDHTRLLRPLIGLELNDANRQLNSY
;
A
#
# COMPACT_ATOMS: atom_id res chain seq x y z
N MET A 1 -5.98 15.52 2.09
CA MET A 1 -6.21 14.42 1.12
C MET A 1 -6.39 13.07 1.82
N ILE A 2 -5.61 12.75 2.85
CA ILE A 2 -5.68 11.47 3.59
C ILE A 2 -6.97 11.29 4.43
N ALA A 3 -7.55 12.38 4.97
CA ALA A 3 -8.85 12.34 5.66
C ALA A 3 -10.02 11.81 4.76
N GLN A 4 -9.85 11.84 3.43
CA GLN A 4 -10.85 11.28 2.51
C GLN A 4 -10.90 9.74 2.60
N LEU A 5 -9.79 9.08 2.94
CA LEU A 5 -9.70 7.62 2.97
C LEU A 5 -10.59 7.01 4.07
N TYR A 6 -10.66 7.65 5.24
CA TYR A 6 -11.53 7.25 6.36
C TYR A 6 -13.02 7.47 6.09
N LEU A 7 -13.38 8.43 5.24
CA LEU A 7 -14.78 8.62 4.81
C LEU A 7 -15.17 7.60 3.73
N ILE A 8 -14.22 7.26 2.85
CA ILE A 8 -14.47 6.37 1.71
C ILE A 8 -14.67 4.92 2.18
N PHE A 9 -13.91 4.42 3.15
CA PHE A 9 -13.97 3.00 3.53
C PHE A 9 -15.29 2.57 4.19
N PRO A 10 -15.87 3.29 5.17
CA PRO A 10 -17.19 2.98 5.73
C PRO A 10 -18.29 3.11 4.68
N LEU A 11 -18.20 4.14 3.83
CA LEU A 11 -19.14 4.34 2.73
C LEU A 11 -19.09 3.17 1.72
N LEU A 12 -17.90 2.69 1.37
CA LEU A 12 -17.73 1.54 0.48
C LEU A 12 -18.21 0.24 1.14
N SER A 13 -17.95 0.03 2.43
CA SER A 13 -18.43 -1.15 3.15
C SER A 13 -19.95 -1.16 3.19
N TRP A 14 -20.57 -0.03 3.54
CA TRP A 14 -22.03 0.15 3.48
C TRP A 14 -22.60 -0.06 2.07
N LEU A 15 -21.92 0.45 1.04
CA LEU A 15 -22.32 0.27 -0.36
C LEU A 15 -22.28 -1.22 -0.74
N PHE A 16 -21.22 -1.93 -0.34
CA PHE A 16 -21.07 -3.35 -0.61
C PHE A 16 -22.15 -4.18 0.10
N GLU A 17 -22.47 -3.88 1.36
CA GLU A 17 -23.59 -4.49 2.08
C GLU A 17 -24.94 -4.21 1.41
N LYS A 18 -25.13 -3.00 0.85
CA LYS A 18 -26.38 -2.67 0.14
C LYS A 18 -26.51 -3.35 -1.22
N PHE A 19 -25.40 -3.62 -1.89
CA PHE A 19 -25.36 -4.19 -3.25
C PHE A 19 -24.89 -5.64 -3.26
N GLU A 20 -25.37 -6.47 -2.33
CA GLU A 20 -24.92 -7.87 -2.13
C GLU A 20 -24.84 -8.69 -3.42
N HIS A 21 -25.82 -8.51 -4.32
CA HIS A 21 -25.92 -9.27 -5.57
C HIS A 21 -24.90 -8.84 -6.65
N TYR A 22 -24.30 -7.66 -6.51
CA TYR A 22 -23.40 -7.07 -7.51
C TYR A 22 -21.94 -6.99 -7.04
N GLN A 23 -21.64 -7.38 -5.79
CA GLN A 23 -20.31 -7.23 -5.17
C GLN A 23 -19.17 -7.79 -6.04
N GLN A 24 -19.34 -9.00 -6.62
CA GLN A 24 -18.33 -9.60 -7.50
C GLN A 24 -18.15 -8.81 -8.81
N ARG A 25 -19.25 -8.30 -9.38
CA ARG A 25 -19.19 -7.47 -10.60
C ARG A 25 -18.52 -6.13 -10.33
N ILE A 26 -18.75 -5.54 -9.17
CA ILE A 26 -18.08 -4.31 -8.73
C ILE A 26 -16.58 -4.57 -8.58
N LEU A 27 -16.18 -5.68 -7.95
CA LEU A 27 -14.76 -6.04 -7.82
C LEU A 27 -14.08 -6.26 -9.18
N ILE A 28 -14.71 -7.01 -10.09
CA ILE A 28 -14.16 -7.25 -11.43
C ILE A 28 -14.11 -5.95 -12.23
N GLY A 29 -15.18 -5.16 -12.22
CA GLY A 29 -15.24 -3.87 -12.90
C GLY A 29 -14.17 -2.90 -12.38
N SER A 30 -13.97 -2.88 -11.06
CA SER A 30 -12.89 -2.15 -10.41
C SER A 30 -11.51 -2.65 -10.86
N GLY A 31 -11.28 -3.96 -10.93
CA GLY A 31 -10.02 -4.53 -11.43
C GLY A 31 -9.72 -4.13 -12.87
N VAL A 32 -10.72 -4.25 -13.76
CA VAL A 32 -10.58 -3.84 -15.17
C VAL A 32 -10.33 -2.35 -15.27
N LEU A 33 -11.10 -1.52 -14.56
CA LEU A 33 -10.91 -0.06 -14.55
C LEU A 33 -9.51 0.31 -14.06
N GLN A 34 -9.03 -0.32 -12.99
CA GLN A 34 -7.69 -0.09 -12.46
C GLN A 34 -6.61 -0.37 -13.51
N LEU A 35 -6.69 -1.52 -14.17
CA LEU A 35 -5.73 -1.92 -15.22
C LEU A 35 -5.75 -0.96 -16.40
N VAL A 36 -6.93 -0.51 -16.83
CA VAL A 36 -7.08 0.50 -17.88
C VAL A 36 -6.44 1.82 -17.46
N LEU A 37 -6.71 2.31 -16.25
CA LEU A 37 -6.15 3.56 -15.75
C LEU A 37 -4.62 3.52 -15.72
N VAL A 38 -4.01 2.46 -15.16
CA VAL A 38 -2.54 2.36 -15.11
C VAL A 38 -1.92 2.08 -16.48
N ALA A 39 -2.61 1.40 -17.39
CA ALA A 39 -2.15 1.24 -18.77
C ALA A 39 -2.14 2.58 -19.51
N VAL A 40 -3.18 3.41 -19.34
CA VAL A 40 -3.23 4.76 -19.89
C VAL A 40 -2.10 5.62 -19.33
N ILE A 41 -1.84 5.58 -18.02
CA ILE A 41 -0.72 6.30 -17.39
C ILE A 41 0.61 5.87 -18.02
N LYS A 42 0.86 4.56 -18.10
CA LYS A 42 2.12 3.99 -18.56
C LYS A 42 2.39 4.26 -20.05
N TYR A 43 1.41 4.00 -20.91
CA TYR A 43 1.63 3.95 -22.36
C TYR A 43 1.18 5.22 -23.09
N MET A 44 0.19 5.95 -22.59
CA MET A 44 -0.30 7.18 -23.25
C MET A 44 0.29 8.46 -22.68
N GLN A 45 0.88 8.41 -21.48
CA GLN A 45 1.50 9.56 -20.80
C GLN A 45 0.63 10.82 -20.84
N PRO A 46 -0.62 10.74 -20.34
CA PRO A 46 -1.64 11.77 -20.52
C PRO A 46 -1.26 13.14 -19.93
N THR A 47 -0.31 13.19 -18.99
CA THR A 47 0.21 14.43 -18.41
C THR A 47 1.09 15.23 -19.37
N HIS A 48 1.74 14.58 -20.34
CA HIS A 48 2.59 15.23 -21.34
C HIS A 48 1.89 15.37 -22.71
N GLY A 49 0.76 14.70 -22.92
CA GLY A 49 0.00 14.74 -24.17
C GLY A 49 -0.81 16.02 -24.37
N THR A 50 -1.31 16.23 -25.59
CA THR A 50 -2.11 17.42 -26.00
C THR A 50 -3.57 17.40 -25.56
N ASN A 51 -4.09 16.26 -25.08
CA ASN A 51 -5.49 16.14 -24.67
C ASN A 51 -5.74 16.78 -23.29
N ALA A 52 -6.48 17.90 -23.28
CA ALA A 52 -6.77 18.66 -22.08
C ALA A 52 -7.59 17.89 -21.02
N VAL A 53 -8.53 17.03 -21.45
CA VAL A 53 -9.38 16.24 -20.54
C VAL A 53 -8.56 15.18 -19.82
N LEU A 54 -7.72 14.44 -20.56
CA LEU A 54 -6.83 13.44 -19.98
C LEU A 54 -5.81 14.10 -19.05
N ARG A 55 -5.25 15.25 -19.44
CA ARG A 55 -4.33 16.00 -18.58
C ARG A 55 -4.98 16.41 -17.27
N PHE A 56 -6.24 16.87 -17.30
CA PHE A 56 -6.99 17.24 -16.10
C PHE A 56 -7.22 16.05 -15.16
N ILE A 57 -7.69 14.91 -15.70
CA ILE A 57 -7.98 13.70 -14.90
C ILE A 57 -6.70 13.14 -14.26
N PHE A 58 -5.59 13.16 -15.00
CA PHE A 58 -4.34 12.54 -14.58
C PHE A 58 -3.33 13.53 -13.96
N TRP A 59 -3.64 14.81 -13.81
CA TRP A 59 -2.68 15.82 -13.30
C TRP A 59 -2.01 15.41 -11.98
N HIS A 60 -2.79 14.80 -11.08
CA HIS A 60 -2.33 14.32 -9.77
C HIS A 60 -2.54 12.81 -9.61
N TYR A 61 -2.28 12.01 -10.66
CA TYR A 61 -2.53 10.56 -10.61
C TYR A 61 -1.79 9.86 -9.44
N GLY A 62 -0.63 10.35 -9.03
CA GLY A 62 0.15 9.76 -7.93
C GLY A 62 -0.57 9.83 -6.57
N THR A 63 -1.47 10.81 -6.39
CA THR A 63 -2.19 11.04 -5.14
C THR A 63 -3.71 10.86 -5.29
N ASN A 64 -4.23 10.68 -6.49
CA ASN A 64 -5.68 10.60 -6.70
C ASN A 64 -6.23 9.25 -6.15
N PRO A 65 -7.19 9.25 -5.20
CA PRO A 65 -7.80 8.01 -4.68
C PRO A 65 -8.39 7.10 -5.76
N LEU A 66 -8.84 7.68 -6.89
CA LEU A 66 -9.31 6.93 -8.05
C LEU A 66 -8.25 5.97 -8.60
N MET A 67 -6.97 6.34 -8.53
CA MET A 67 -5.85 5.50 -8.99
C MET A 67 -5.53 4.36 -8.04
N TYR A 68 -6.23 4.27 -6.90
CA TYR A 68 -6.07 3.22 -5.90
C TYR A 68 -7.41 2.54 -5.58
N GLN A 69 -8.45 2.80 -6.39
CA GLN A 69 -9.82 2.36 -6.12
C GLN A 69 -9.94 0.84 -5.96
N LEU A 70 -9.16 0.05 -6.71
CA LEU A 70 -9.14 -1.41 -6.58
C LEU A 70 -8.80 -1.87 -5.17
N TYR A 71 -7.83 -1.24 -4.51
CA TYR A 71 -7.40 -1.67 -3.18
C TYR A 71 -8.49 -1.41 -2.14
N PHE A 72 -9.23 -0.31 -2.26
CA PHE A 72 -10.38 -0.03 -1.38
C PHE A 72 -11.53 -0.99 -1.63
N VAL A 73 -11.86 -1.24 -2.90
CA VAL A 73 -12.92 -2.17 -3.29
C VAL A 73 -12.61 -3.60 -2.85
N LEU A 74 -11.36 -4.05 -3.05
CA LEU A 74 -10.89 -5.35 -2.60
C LEU A 74 -10.93 -5.45 -1.07
N GLY A 75 -10.51 -4.40 -0.36
CA GLY A 75 -10.59 -4.33 1.10
C GLY A 75 -12.02 -4.44 1.62
N ALA A 76 -12.96 -3.68 1.05
CA ALA A 76 -14.38 -3.74 1.40
C ALA A 76 -14.99 -5.12 1.11
N TYR A 77 -14.69 -5.70 -0.06
CA TYR A 77 -15.11 -7.05 -0.42
C TYR A 77 -14.60 -8.09 0.59
N ILE A 78 -13.32 -8.02 0.96
CA ILE A 78 -12.73 -8.91 1.96
C ILE A 78 -13.35 -8.69 3.34
N ALA A 79 -13.67 -7.46 3.73
CA ALA A 79 -14.31 -7.18 5.02
C ALA A 79 -15.69 -7.86 5.14
N VAL A 80 -16.51 -7.76 4.10
CA VAL A 80 -17.83 -8.43 4.05
C VAL A 80 -17.68 -9.96 4.00
N HIS A 81 -16.73 -10.47 3.22
CA HIS A 81 -16.50 -11.91 3.03
C HIS A 81 -15.38 -12.49 3.89
N TYR A 82 -15.09 -11.86 5.04
CA TYR A 82 -13.85 -12.10 5.79
C TYR A 82 -13.59 -13.57 6.11
N ARG A 83 -14.63 -14.31 6.53
CA ARG A 83 -14.53 -15.75 6.82
C ARG A 83 -14.17 -16.59 5.59
N GLN A 84 -14.76 -16.27 4.43
CA GLN A 84 -14.52 -17.01 3.19
C GLN A 84 -13.14 -16.67 2.62
N ALA A 85 -12.81 -15.38 2.57
CA ALA A 85 -11.50 -14.90 2.13
C ALA A 85 -10.37 -15.47 2.99
N THR A 86 -10.56 -15.50 4.32
CA THR A 86 -9.65 -16.14 5.27
C THR A 86 -9.40 -17.61 4.93
N LYS A 87 -10.47 -18.40 4.68
CA LYS A 87 -10.32 -19.82 4.33
C LYS A 87 -9.53 -20.00 3.03
N LEU A 88 -9.79 -19.17 2.03
CA LEU A 88 -9.04 -19.20 0.77
C LEU A 88 -7.55 -18.87 0.97
N ILE A 89 -7.26 -17.88 1.83
CA ILE A 89 -5.88 -17.51 2.15
C ILE A 89 -5.17 -18.61 2.93
N ASP A 90 -5.83 -19.25 3.90
CA ASP A 90 -5.24 -20.38 4.62
C ASP A 90 -5.00 -21.58 3.68
N GLN A 91 -5.89 -21.80 2.70
CA GLN A 91 -5.77 -22.90 1.72
C GLN A 91 -4.71 -22.65 0.63
N TYR A 92 -4.65 -21.43 0.09
CA TYR A 92 -3.84 -21.11 -1.10
C TYR A 92 -2.68 -20.16 -0.82
N GLY A 93 -2.52 -19.65 0.39
CA GLY A 93 -1.55 -18.61 0.73
C GLY A 93 -0.10 -18.96 0.40
N ARG A 94 0.28 -20.24 0.49
CA ARG A 94 1.62 -20.69 0.03
C ARG A 94 1.80 -20.51 -1.48
N ARG A 95 0.79 -20.84 -2.30
CA ARG A 95 0.83 -20.64 -3.76
C ARG A 95 0.85 -19.16 -4.11
N VAL A 96 0.01 -18.37 -3.43
CA VAL A 96 -0.01 -16.91 -3.56
C VAL A 96 1.35 -16.31 -3.24
N SER A 97 2.01 -16.79 -2.18
CA SER A 97 3.36 -16.34 -1.78
C SER A 97 4.41 -16.68 -2.83
N MET A 98 4.36 -17.88 -3.41
CA MET A 98 5.26 -18.25 -4.51
C MET A 98 5.03 -17.34 -5.72
N LEU A 99 3.77 -17.07 -6.08
CA LEU A 99 3.44 -16.16 -7.18
C LEU A 99 3.89 -14.73 -6.88
N ALA A 100 3.74 -14.25 -5.64
CA ALA A 100 4.20 -12.93 -5.23
C ALA A 100 5.72 -12.80 -5.36
N ILE A 101 6.48 -13.78 -4.84
CA ILE A 101 7.94 -13.81 -4.95
C ILE A 101 8.36 -13.86 -6.43
N SER A 102 7.72 -14.72 -7.22
CA SER A 102 7.97 -14.80 -8.67
C SER A 102 7.67 -13.46 -9.36
N ALA A 103 6.57 -12.78 -9.02
CA ALA A 103 6.22 -11.48 -9.57
C ALA A 103 7.25 -10.41 -9.20
N VAL A 104 7.74 -10.40 -7.96
CA VAL A 104 8.81 -9.48 -7.52
C VAL A 104 10.09 -9.73 -8.32
N VAL A 105 10.50 -10.99 -8.52
CA VAL A 105 11.69 -11.31 -9.34
C VAL A 105 11.45 -10.92 -10.80
N MET A 106 10.28 -11.22 -11.35
CA MET A 106 9.89 -10.86 -12.72
C MET A 106 9.85 -9.33 -12.93
N SER A 107 9.63 -8.52 -11.90
CA SER A 107 9.67 -7.06 -12.01
C SER A 107 11.02 -6.54 -12.49
N VAL A 108 12.12 -7.23 -12.15
CA VAL A 108 13.47 -6.92 -12.66
C VAL A 108 13.55 -7.20 -14.17
N GLY A 109 12.98 -8.31 -14.62
CA GLY A 109 12.86 -8.62 -16.06
C GLY A 109 12.01 -7.59 -16.80
N LEU A 110 10.89 -7.18 -16.20
CA LEU A 110 10.01 -6.14 -16.75
C LEU A 110 10.73 -4.79 -16.87
N TYR A 111 11.59 -4.43 -15.91
CA TYR A 111 12.40 -3.22 -15.99
C TYR A 111 13.31 -3.24 -17.23
N TRP A 112 14.04 -4.34 -17.45
CA TRP A 112 14.90 -4.48 -18.63
C TRP A 112 14.09 -4.51 -19.93
N PHE A 113 12.94 -5.18 -19.93
CA PHE A 113 12.04 -5.17 -21.08
C PHE A 113 11.55 -3.74 -21.42
N ASN A 114 11.15 -2.98 -20.41
CA ASN A 114 10.73 -1.59 -20.58
C ASN A 114 11.83 -0.71 -21.19
N LEU A 115 13.08 -0.89 -20.77
CA LEU A 115 14.22 -0.14 -21.28
C LEU A 115 14.62 -0.58 -22.70
N GLN A 116 14.80 -1.88 -22.90
CA GLN A 116 15.43 -2.43 -24.12
C GLN A 116 14.45 -2.62 -25.28
N TRP A 117 13.18 -2.90 -24.99
CA TRP A 117 12.17 -3.20 -26.02
C TRP A 117 11.18 -2.06 -26.19
N LEU A 118 10.68 -1.52 -25.08
CA LEU A 118 9.73 -0.39 -25.13
C LEU A 118 10.41 0.98 -25.19
N HIS A 119 11.74 1.04 -25.07
CA HIS A 119 12.54 2.27 -25.14
C HIS A 119 12.07 3.36 -24.17
N LEU A 120 11.52 2.94 -23.02
CA LEU A 120 11.05 3.86 -21.99
C LEU A 120 12.25 4.43 -21.21
N SER A 121 12.08 5.61 -20.63
CA SER A 121 13.11 6.15 -19.72
C SER A 121 13.22 5.35 -18.43
N HIS A 122 14.32 5.49 -17.68
CA HIS A 122 14.46 4.88 -16.34
C HIS A 122 13.28 5.23 -15.43
N HIS A 123 12.93 6.51 -15.36
CA HIS A 123 11.79 7.00 -14.57
C HIS A 123 10.47 6.34 -14.97
N GLN A 124 10.23 6.16 -16.27
CA GLN A 124 9.02 5.48 -16.75
C GLN A 124 9.05 3.98 -16.49
N SER A 125 10.22 3.36 -16.59
CA SER A 125 10.42 1.92 -16.39
C SER A 125 10.22 1.51 -14.93
N GLU A 126 10.58 2.39 -13.99
CA GLU A 126 10.43 2.21 -12.53
C GLU A 126 9.07 2.68 -12.00
N SER A 127 8.21 3.22 -12.86
CA SER A 127 6.89 3.71 -12.46
C SER A 127 6.07 2.59 -11.81
N ILE A 128 5.52 2.89 -10.64
CA ILE A 128 4.58 2.02 -9.91
C ILE A 128 3.23 1.90 -10.64
N HIS A 129 2.87 2.88 -11.48
CA HIS A 129 1.59 2.91 -12.19
C HIS A 129 1.66 2.13 -13.49
N GLN A 130 1.76 0.80 -13.38
CA GLN A 130 1.75 -0.11 -14.52
C GLN A 130 0.91 -1.36 -14.25
N PRO A 131 0.30 -1.99 -15.27
CA PRO A 131 -0.60 -3.14 -15.08
C PRO A 131 0.02 -4.29 -14.27
N PHE A 132 1.29 -4.58 -14.51
CA PHE A 132 2.00 -5.63 -13.79
C PHE A 132 2.14 -5.33 -12.29
N MET A 133 2.40 -4.07 -11.92
CA MET A 133 2.50 -3.66 -10.51
C MET A 133 1.18 -3.87 -9.80
N VAL A 134 0.03 -3.59 -10.43
CA VAL A 134 -1.29 -3.82 -9.81
C VAL A 134 -1.47 -5.29 -9.41
N VAL A 135 -1.11 -6.22 -10.29
CA VAL A 135 -1.20 -7.67 -10.01
C VAL A 135 -0.21 -8.06 -8.91
N MET A 136 1.03 -7.58 -9.01
CA MET A 136 2.08 -7.83 -8.02
C MET A 136 1.66 -7.33 -6.63
N ASP A 137 1.13 -6.11 -6.52
CA ASP A 137 0.69 -5.50 -5.26
C ASP A 137 -0.40 -6.34 -4.60
N VAL A 138 -1.41 -6.78 -5.36
CA VAL A 138 -2.47 -7.66 -4.84
C VAL A 138 -1.87 -8.95 -4.31
N LEU A 139 -0.97 -9.59 -5.06
CA LEU A 139 -0.31 -10.83 -4.61
C LEU A 139 0.52 -10.62 -3.34
N VAL A 140 1.27 -9.51 -3.26
CA VAL A 140 2.11 -9.16 -2.10
C VAL A 140 1.24 -8.86 -0.88
N ILE A 141 0.14 -8.12 -1.02
CA ILE A 141 -0.82 -7.84 0.06
C ILE A 141 -1.39 -9.15 0.60
N LEU A 142 -1.84 -10.06 -0.27
CA LEU A 142 -2.38 -11.35 0.14
C LEU A 142 -1.31 -12.26 0.77
N MET A 143 -0.06 -12.21 0.29
CA MET A 143 1.08 -12.89 0.90
C MET A 143 1.35 -12.36 2.31
N ILE A 144 1.40 -11.04 2.49
CA ILE A 144 1.62 -10.43 3.81
C ILE A 144 0.50 -10.81 4.77
N TRP A 145 -0.76 -10.83 4.30
CA TRP A 145 -1.89 -11.27 5.12
C TRP A 145 -1.71 -12.73 5.58
N TRP A 146 -1.37 -13.63 4.66
CA TRP A 146 -1.10 -15.04 4.99
C TRP A 146 0.05 -15.20 6.01
N LEU A 147 1.18 -14.53 5.77
CA LEU A 147 2.34 -14.56 6.66
C LEU A 147 2.00 -14.03 8.06
N SER A 148 1.28 -12.91 8.13
CA SER A 148 0.87 -12.30 9.39
C SER A 148 0.04 -13.26 10.26
N ARG A 149 -0.85 -14.03 9.63
CA ARG A 149 -1.63 -15.06 10.33
C ARG A 149 -0.74 -16.19 10.85
N GLY A 150 0.21 -16.66 10.04
CA GLY A 150 1.18 -17.67 10.44
C GLY A 150 2.01 -17.23 11.65
N VAL A 151 2.47 -15.99 11.66
CA VAL A 151 3.24 -15.40 12.78
C VAL A 151 2.39 -15.33 14.05
N VAL A 152 1.16 -14.83 13.98
CA VAL A 152 0.27 -14.76 15.16
C VAL A 152 0.00 -16.15 15.75
N ASN A 153 -0.16 -17.17 14.91
CA ASN A 153 -0.37 -18.55 15.37
C ASN A 153 0.84 -19.13 16.10
N VAL A 154 2.07 -18.73 15.73
CA VAL A 154 3.32 -19.20 16.37
C VAL A 154 3.63 -18.46 17.66
N PHE A 155 3.47 -17.13 17.68
CA PHE A 155 3.88 -16.29 18.82
C PHE A 155 2.77 -16.04 19.86
N GLY A 156 1.54 -16.47 19.59
CA GLY A 156 0.43 -16.48 20.55
C GLY A 156 -0.14 -15.11 20.91
N ALA A 157 -0.96 -15.09 21.98
CA ALA A 157 -1.83 -13.96 22.32
C ALA A 157 -1.10 -12.64 22.66
N ARG A 158 0.12 -12.70 23.24
CA ARG A 158 0.91 -11.49 23.54
C ARG A 158 1.35 -10.76 22.28
N PHE A 159 1.68 -11.51 21.23
CA PHE A 159 2.05 -10.93 19.93
C PHE A 159 0.82 -10.33 19.23
N SER A 160 -0.35 -10.95 19.38
CA SER A 160 -1.61 -10.41 18.86
C SER A 160 -1.93 -9.01 19.41
N GLN A 161 -1.69 -8.76 20.70
CA GLN A 161 -1.90 -7.42 21.29
C GLN A 161 -0.95 -6.36 20.70
N GLN A 162 0.33 -6.71 20.51
CA GLN A 162 1.31 -5.82 19.88
C GLN A 162 0.97 -5.55 18.41
N MET A 163 0.50 -6.58 17.68
CA MET A 163 0.06 -6.43 16.29
C MET A 163 -1.20 -5.58 16.17
N HIS A 164 -2.14 -5.69 17.11
CA HIS A 164 -3.31 -4.82 17.14
C HIS A 164 -2.90 -3.35 17.31
N TYR A 165 -2.02 -3.06 18.27
CA TYR A 165 -1.47 -1.72 18.47
C TYR A 165 -0.70 -1.21 17.25
N ALA A 166 0.15 -2.05 16.63
CA ALA A 166 0.86 -1.70 15.41
C ALA A 166 -0.10 -1.41 14.24
N GLY A 167 -1.22 -2.15 14.14
CA GLY A 167 -2.28 -1.89 13.18
C GLY A 167 -2.94 -0.54 13.38
N GLN A 168 -3.25 -0.16 14.63
CA GLN A 168 -3.76 1.18 14.96
C GLN A 168 -2.74 2.28 14.61
N MET A 169 -1.45 2.02 14.80
CA MET A 169 -0.37 2.95 14.47
C MET A 169 -0.01 3.00 12.99
N ALA A 170 -0.45 2.06 12.16
CA ALA A 170 -0.05 1.97 10.75
C ALA A 170 -0.31 3.27 9.98
N PHE A 171 -1.39 3.98 10.34
CA PHE A 171 -1.70 5.29 9.80
C PHE A 171 -0.66 6.36 10.18
N GLY A 172 -0.36 6.48 11.47
CA GLY A 172 0.67 7.39 11.97
C GLY A 172 2.03 7.11 11.36
N ILE A 173 2.37 5.83 11.17
CA ILE A 173 3.58 5.40 10.48
C ILE A 173 3.58 5.94 9.04
N TYR A 174 2.51 5.70 8.28
CA TYR A 174 2.38 6.18 6.91
C TYR A 174 2.49 7.71 6.79
N LEU A 175 1.91 8.47 7.74
CA LEU A 175 1.95 9.93 7.71
C LEU A 175 3.33 10.49 8.04
N MET A 176 4.03 9.86 8.99
CA MET A 176 5.32 10.30 9.49
C MET A 176 6.51 9.81 8.66
N GLN A 177 6.34 8.78 7.84
CA GLN A 177 7.43 8.18 7.06
C GLN A 177 8.13 9.20 6.15
N THR A 178 7.40 10.19 5.64
CA THR A 178 7.93 11.24 4.76
C THR A 178 9.10 12.00 5.39
N ILE A 179 9.09 12.20 6.71
CA ILE A 179 10.18 12.88 7.44
C ILE A 179 11.46 12.06 7.34
N LEU A 180 11.39 10.76 7.65
CA LEU A 180 12.54 9.85 7.64
C LEU A 180 13.03 9.59 6.22
N LEU A 181 12.11 9.45 5.26
CA LEU A 181 12.45 9.29 3.85
C LEU A 181 13.13 10.54 3.30
N THR A 182 12.69 11.74 3.69
CA THR A 182 13.33 13.01 3.29
C THR A 182 14.73 13.13 3.90
N ALA A 183 14.89 12.76 5.18
CA ALA A 183 16.19 12.73 5.83
C ALA A 183 17.14 11.73 5.16
N LEU A 184 16.66 10.50 4.88
CA LEU A 184 17.43 9.49 4.16
C LEU A 184 17.83 9.97 2.76
N ALA A 185 16.90 10.58 2.02
CA ALA A 185 17.19 11.16 0.71
C ALA A 185 18.26 12.26 0.80
N GLY A 186 18.24 13.08 1.84
CA GLY A 186 19.28 14.07 2.13
C GLY A 186 20.66 13.43 2.35
N ILE A 187 20.72 12.37 3.16
CA ILE A 187 21.97 11.62 3.43
C ILE A 187 22.49 10.98 2.13
N LEU A 188 21.63 10.31 1.36
CA LEU A 188 22.02 9.64 0.12
C LEU A 188 22.56 10.60 -0.95
N ARG A 189 22.12 11.86 -0.94
CA ARG A 189 22.67 12.91 -1.84
C ARG A 189 24.10 13.33 -1.48
N LEU A 190 24.52 13.10 -0.23
CA LEU A 190 25.89 13.40 0.23
C LEU A 190 26.85 12.24 0.00
N THR A 191 26.33 11.06 -0.39
CA THR A 191 27.13 9.86 -0.63
C THR A 191 27.34 9.63 -2.12
N ALA A 192 28.56 9.23 -2.50
CA ALA A 192 28.91 8.83 -3.86
C ALA A 192 29.41 7.38 -3.89
N TRP A 193 28.65 6.47 -3.26
CA TRP A 193 29.03 5.06 -3.19
C TRP A 193 28.70 4.29 -4.47
N PRO A 194 29.41 3.18 -4.75
CA PRO A 194 29.04 2.26 -5.82
C PRO A 194 27.63 1.66 -5.63
N ASN A 195 26.93 1.36 -6.73
CA ASN A 195 25.55 0.83 -6.72
C ASN A 195 25.36 -0.41 -5.86
N TRP A 196 26.34 -1.30 -5.79
CA TRP A 196 26.26 -2.52 -4.96
C TRP A 196 26.18 -2.20 -3.46
N VAL A 197 26.80 -1.11 -3.02
CA VAL A 197 26.73 -0.65 -1.62
C VAL A 197 25.29 -0.23 -1.30
N TYR A 198 24.66 0.56 -2.18
CA TYR A 198 23.26 0.95 -2.01
C TYR A 198 22.32 -0.26 -1.98
N LEU A 199 22.57 -1.26 -2.82
CA LEU A 199 21.78 -2.50 -2.84
C LEU A 199 21.86 -3.25 -1.50
N VAL A 200 23.06 -3.43 -0.96
CA VAL A 200 23.28 -4.13 0.33
C VAL A 200 22.72 -3.32 1.51
N LEU A 201 22.81 -1.98 1.45
CA LEU A 201 22.31 -1.10 2.50
C LEU A 201 20.80 -0.87 2.44
N THR A 202 20.13 -1.16 1.32
CA THR A 202 18.67 -0.98 1.16
C THR A 202 17.86 -1.66 2.27
N PRO A 203 18.06 -2.94 2.62
CA PRO A 203 17.32 -3.55 3.74
C PRO A 203 17.61 -2.88 5.09
N ILE A 204 18.84 -2.41 5.32
CA ILE A 204 19.22 -1.70 6.54
C ILE A 204 18.53 -0.33 6.59
N ALA A 205 18.58 0.42 5.50
CA ALA A 205 17.92 1.72 5.37
C ALA A 205 16.40 1.59 5.53
N PHE A 206 15.79 0.55 4.94
CA PHE A 206 14.38 0.24 5.13
C PHE A 206 14.06 -0.02 6.60
N GLY A 207 14.84 -0.88 7.27
CA GLY A 207 14.67 -1.17 8.69
C GLY A 207 14.80 0.09 9.55
N LEU A 208 15.80 0.93 9.28
CA LEU A 208 16.02 2.20 9.99
C LEU A 208 14.87 3.19 9.79
N VAL A 209 14.42 3.38 8.55
CA VAL A 209 13.28 4.26 8.25
C VAL A 209 12.04 3.74 8.95
N PHE A 210 11.71 2.46 8.79
CA PHE A 210 10.51 1.87 9.38
C PHE A 210 10.53 1.96 10.92
N SER A 211 11.63 1.54 11.56
CA SER A 211 11.79 1.62 13.01
C SER A 211 11.79 3.07 13.51
N GLY A 212 12.47 3.98 12.82
CA GLY A 212 12.49 5.40 13.15
C GLY A 212 11.10 6.04 13.07
N THR A 213 10.36 5.72 12.01
CA THR A 213 8.97 6.17 11.83
C THR A 213 8.04 5.58 12.88
N TYR A 214 8.18 4.29 13.21
CA TYR A 214 7.43 3.66 14.31
C TYR A 214 7.70 4.34 15.65
N LEU A 215 8.97 4.61 15.96
CA LEU A 215 9.36 5.31 17.19
C LEU A 215 8.80 6.74 17.23
N LEU A 216 8.84 7.47 16.11
CA LEU A 216 8.26 8.80 16.02
C LEU A 216 6.74 8.77 16.21
N ALA A 217 6.03 7.85 15.56
CA ALA A 217 4.59 7.67 15.78
C ALA A 217 4.29 7.36 17.27
N LYS A 218 5.11 6.51 17.90
CA LYS A 218 4.97 6.19 19.33
C LYS A 218 5.26 7.35 20.27
N LEU A 219 6.23 8.20 19.95
CA LEU A 219 6.50 9.42 20.70
C LEU A 219 5.33 10.42 20.61
N MET A 220 4.71 10.51 19.44
CA MET A 220 3.52 11.36 19.24
C MET A 220 2.30 10.82 19.99
N ASP A 221 2.13 9.49 20.08
CA ASP A 221 1.07 8.86 20.89
C ASP A 221 1.20 9.19 22.39
N HIS A 222 2.43 9.34 22.88
CA HIS A 222 2.66 9.70 24.29
C HIS A 222 2.24 11.15 24.61
N THR A 223 2.07 12.01 23.61
CA THR A 223 1.74 13.43 23.81
C THR A 223 0.29 13.70 23.41
N ARG A 224 -0.57 14.07 24.37
CA ARG A 224 -2.01 14.30 24.14
C ARG A 224 -2.30 15.23 22.96
N LEU A 225 -1.51 16.29 22.79
CA LEU A 225 -1.65 17.28 21.72
C LEU A 225 -1.29 16.74 20.32
N LEU A 226 -0.46 15.70 20.25
CA LEU A 226 0.09 15.16 19.00
C LEU A 226 -0.64 13.91 18.51
N ARG A 227 -1.48 13.28 19.35
CA ARG A 227 -2.31 12.12 18.99
C ARG A 227 -3.19 12.32 17.75
N PRO A 228 -3.85 13.48 17.54
CA PRO A 228 -4.65 13.70 16.33
C PRO A 228 -3.80 13.67 15.05
N LEU A 229 -2.51 14.03 15.13
CA LEU A 229 -1.61 14.05 13.98
C LEU A 229 -1.27 12.64 13.48
N ILE A 230 -1.40 11.63 14.34
CA ILE A 230 -1.23 10.22 14.00
C ILE A 230 -2.56 9.46 13.89
N GLY A 231 -3.69 10.18 13.83
CA GLY A 231 -5.01 9.60 13.62
C GLY A 231 -5.56 8.79 14.79
N LEU A 232 -5.12 9.08 16.02
CA LEU A 232 -5.64 8.45 17.25
C LEU A 232 -6.60 9.40 17.99
N GLU A 233 -7.63 8.83 18.63
CA GLU A 233 -8.62 9.58 19.41
C GLU A 233 -8.00 10.30 20.62
N LEU A 234 -8.51 11.51 20.90
CA LEU A 234 -8.25 12.27 22.12
C LEU A 234 -9.10 11.74 23.28
N ASN A 235 -9.02 10.44 23.61
CA ASN A 235 -9.81 9.91 24.71
C ASN A 235 -9.01 9.90 26.02
N ASP A 236 -9.54 10.59 27.04
CA ASP A 236 -8.93 10.76 28.37
C ASP A 236 -9.49 9.77 29.41
N ALA A 237 -10.39 8.87 29.02
CA ALA A 237 -10.99 7.88 29.90
C ALA A 237 -10.76 6.46 29.39
N ASN A 238 -10.02 5.68 30.18
CA ASN A 238 -9.58 4.30 29.95
C ASN A 238 -8.51 4.09 28.87
N ARG A 239 -7.51 3.27 29.23
CA ARG A 239 -6.46 2.72 28.37
C ARG A 239 -7.01 1.72 27.34
N GLN A 240 -8.10 2.08 26.65
CA GLN A 240 -8.57 1.39 25.45
C GLN A 240 -8.49 2.41 24.32
N LEU A 241 -7.38 2.32 23.59
CA LEU A 241 -7.17 3.06 22.36
C LEU A 241 -8.12 2.47 21.32
N ASN A 242 -9.20 3.19 21.03
CA ASN A 242 -10.03 2.92 19.87
C ASN A 242 -9.42 3.69 18.69
N SER A 243 -9.17 3.01 17.58
CA SER A 243 -8.90 3.67 16.31
C SER A 243 -10.21 4.19 15.71
N TYR A 244 -10.19 5.39 15.13
CA TYR A 244 -11.29 5.90 14.29
C TYR A 244 -11.69 4.91 13.19
#